data_AF-A0A4V1SAD9-F1
#
_entry.id   AF-A0A4V1SAD9-F1
#
_cell.length_a   1.000
_cell.length_b   1.000
_cell.length_c   1.000
_cell.angle_alpha   90.00
_cell.angle_beta   90.00
_cell.angle_gamma   90.00
#
_symmetry.space_group_name_H-M   'P 1'
#
loop_
_entity.id
_entity.type
_entity.pdbx_description
1 polymer ?
#
loop_
_entity_poly.entity_id
_entity_poly.type
_entity_poly.pdbx_seq_one_letter_code
_entity_poly.pdbx_strand_id
1 'polypeptide(L)'
;MKVLSTTAVLLLAATAAPAAVNFRTQVWPVLAKNCVECHRAPYKDNSGKMIEPKGRLRLDGAGGIMKGGNDGDSVVAGDPDKSPLYQRILLPIDHEDAMPPKGKGKPLSFNDSELIKEWIIDGADFGDWKGSDSGAPVAAKAAPKAVDPLAAGTTVAPEAAKQKISSLGALVTPVVKDSPLLRIEWVSGAGAIGDKEVAELAAVAGNISELDLSGTKITDEALTTVAKFPRLTWLKLNGTAVTDAGVAKLKGLVNLNYLNLHSTNVSDTSLTTLTGLRKLRQVYLWKTRVTPAEAAKFAKSIPDLRVALE
;
A
#
# COMPACT_ATOMS: atom_id res chain seq x y z
N MET A 1 46.32 19.87 -44.64
CA MET A 1 45.06 19.77 -43.87
C MET A 1 45.17 18.57 -42.93
N LYS A 2 45.31 18.79 -41.62
CA LYS A 2 45.25 17.74 -40.59
C LYS A 2 43.82 17.73 -40.04
N VAL A 3 43.08 16.65 -40.24
CA VAL A 3 41.74 16.47 -39.69
C VAL A 3 41.90 15.85 -38.29
N LEU A 4 41.63 16.64 -37.26
CA LEU A 4 41.54 16.17 -35.87
C LEU A 4 40.21 15.43 -35.71
N SER A 5 40.28 14.12 -35.46
CA SER A 5 39.13 13.30 -35.07
C SER A 5 38.92 13.43 -33.57
N THR A 6 37.87 14.13 -33.17
CA THR A 6 37.43 14.22 -31.76
C THR A 6 36.54 13.04 -31.43
N THR A 7 37.10 12.02 -30.76
CA THR A 7 36.32 10.99 -30.08
C THR A 7 35.61 11.61 -28.87
N ALA A 8 34.30 11.78 -28.97
CA ALA A 8 33.45 12.12 -27.83
C ALA A 8 33.35 10.90 -26.91
N VAL A 9 33.94 11.00 -25.71
CA VAL A 9 33.75 10.03 -24.63
C VAL A 9 32.39 10.33 -24.00
N LEU A 10 31.41 9.46 -24.28
CA LEU A 10 30.09 9.51 -23.66
C LEU A 10 30.22 9.03 -22.21
N LEU A 11 30.29 9.95 -21.25
CA LEU A 11 30.15 9.60 -19.83
C LEU A 11 28.70 9.14 -19.58
N LEU A 12 28.48 7.83 -19.45
CA LEU A 12 27.28 7.31 -18.81
C LEU A 12 27.32 7.67 -17.33
N ALA A 13 26.50 8.63 -16.93
CA ALA A 13 26.20 8.84 -15.52
C ALA A 13 25.40 7.62 -15.02
N ALA A 14 26.06 6.74 -14.26
CA ALA A 14 25.38 5.67 -13.54
C ALA A 14 24.48 6.32 -12.49
N THR A 15 23.17 6.27 -12.72
CA THR A 15 22.18 6.66 -11.72
C THR A 15 22.25 5.65 -10.57
N ALA A 16 22.70 6.11 -9.41
CA ALA A 16 22.69 5.30 -8.20
C ALA A 16 21.26 4.82 -7.93
N ALA A 17 21.09 3.51 -7.80
CA ALA A 17 19.79 2.91 -7.64
C ALA A 17 19.13 3.36 -6.31
N PRO A 18 17.79 3.56 -6.25
CA PRO A 18 17.13 3.88 -5.00
C PRO A 18 17.31 2.74 -3.98
N ALA A 19 17.48 3.11 -2.72
CA ALA A 19 17.78 2.20 -1.61
C ALA A 19 16.56 1.31 -1.29
N ALA A 20 16.80 0.02 -1.05
CA ALA A 20 15.79 -0.92 -0.56
C ALA A 20 15.21 -0.47 0.80
N VAL A 21 14.02 -0.96 1.16
CA VAL A 21 13.43 -0.66 2.47
C VAL A 21 14.41 -1.09 3.57
N ASN A 22 14.85 -0.13 4.38
CA ASN A 22 15.75 -0.43 5.47
C ASN A 22 14.95 -0.91 6.68
N PHE A 23 15.04 -2.20 6.98
CA PHE A 23 14.31 -2.78 8.10
C PHE A 23 14.58 -2.03 9.41
N ARG A 24 15.83 -1.74 9.74
CA ARG A 24 16.20 -1.15 11.03
C ARG A 24 15.65 0.26 11.22
N THR A 25 15.68 1.10 10.19
CA THR A 25 15.29 2.51 10.31
C THR A 25 13.83 2.76 9.93
N GLN A 26 13.21 1.88 9.15
CA GLN A 26 11.84 2.08 8.64
C GLN A 26 10.85 1.07 9.24
N VAL A 27 11.10 -0.24 9.10
CA VAL A 27 10.14 -1.29 9.51
C VAL A 27 10.14 -1.53 11.01
N TRP A 28 11.32 -1.60 11.63
CA TRP A 28 11.48 -1.89 13.04
C TRP A 28 10.75 -0.90 13.96
N PRO A 29 10.78 0.44 13.74
CA PRO A 29 9.97 1.37 14.52
C PRO A 29 8.47 1.03 14.53
N VAL A 30 7.93 0.51 13.42
CA VAL A 30 6.54 0.06 13.33
C VAL A 30 6.31 -1.18 14.21
N LEU A 31 7.16 -2.20 14.09
CA LEU A 31 7.04 -3.44 14.86
C LEU A 31 7.28 -3.20 16.36
N ALA A 32 8.29 -2.42 16.70
CA ALA A 32 8.65 -2.05 18.07
C ALA A 32 7.47 -1.37 18.79
N LYS A 33 6.80 -0.45 18.09
CA LYS A 33 5.68 0.31 18.64
C LYS A 33 4.41 -0.54 18.78
N ASN A 34 4.09 -1.36 17.78
CA ASN A 34 2.76 -1.98 17.68
C ASN A 34 2.73 -3.46 18.08
N CYS A 35 3.87 -4.14 18.14
CA CYS A 35 3.92 -5.61 18.25
C CYS A 35 4.70 -6.12 19.47
N VAL A 36 5.81 -5.46 19.83
CA VAL A 36 6.79 -6.00 20.79
C VAL A 36 6.26 -6.13 22.21
N GLU A 37 5.28 -5.33 22.63
CA GLU A 37 4.68 -5.46 23.97
C GLU A 37 4.16 -6.89 24.25
N CYS A 38 3.54 -7.52 23.24
CA CYS A 38 2.98 -8.87 23.34
C CYS A 38 3.86 -9.97 22.71
N HIS A 39 4.80 -9.61 21.85
CA HIS A 39 5.61 -10.55 21.04
C HIS A 39 7.11 -10.45 21.32
N ARG A 40 7.48 -10.11 22.55
CA ARG A 40 8.87 -10.08 23.01
C ARG A 40 9.32 -11.36 23.69
N ALA A 41 10.61 -11.43 24.02
CA ALA A 41 11.17 -12.48 24.86
C ALA A 41 10.36 -12.69 26.15
N PRO A 42 10.20 -13.94 26.62
CA PRO A 42 9.50 -14.22 27.87
C PRO A 42 10.07 -13.38 29.01
N TYR A 43 9.19 -12.81 29.83
CA TYR A 43 9.57 -11.93 30.93
C TYR A 43 8.74 -12.22 32.18
N LYS A 44 9.23 -11.80 33.35
CA LYS A 44 8.43 -11.84 34.59
C LYS A 44 7.67 -10.54 34.75
N ASP A 45 6.37 -10.62 35.01
CA ASP A 45 5.60 -9.47 35.44
C ASP A 45 5.92 -9.08 36.90
N ASN A 46 5.29 -8.01 37.40
CA ASN A 46 5.52 -7.51 38.76
C ASN A 46 5.13 -8.51 39.87
N SER A 47 4.35 -9.55 39.55
CA SER A 47 4.01 -10.64 40.47
C SER A 47 5.01 -11.80 40.41
N GLY A 48 6.04 -11.70 39.56
CA GLY A 48 7.01 -12.77 39.33
C GLY A 48 6.49 -13.86 38.37
N LYS A 49 5.28 -13.71 37.81
CA LYS A 49 4.70 -14.66 36.87
C LYS A 49 5.40 -14.55 35.53
N MET A 50 5.81 -15.69 34.98
CA MET A 50 6.34 -15.77 33.62
C MET A 50 5.24 -15.48 32.60
N ILE A 51 5.47 -14.49 31.76
CA ILE A 51 4.62 -14.11 30.63
C ILE A 51 5.33 -14.57 29.35
N GLU A 52 4.61 -15.36 28.56
CA GLU A 52 5.04 -15.89 27.27
C GLU A 52 4.49 -15.03 26.13
N PRO A 53 5.21 -14.92 25.00
CA PRO A 53 4.70 -14.23 23.83
C PRO A 53 3.43 -14.90 23.29
N LYS A 54 2.47 -14.10 22.83
CA LYS A 54 1.21 -14.61 22.29
C LYS A 54 1.45 -15.51 21.07
N GLY A 55 0.79 -16.65 21.03
CA GLY A 55 0.93 -17.63 19.94
C GLY A 55 2.34 -18.19 19.77
N ARG A 56 3.22 -18.03 20.78
CA ARG A 56 4.68 -18.29 20.70
C ARG A 56 5.40 -17.47 19.62
N LEU A 57 4.74 -16.47 19.04
CA LEU A 57 5.28 -15.62 17.98
C LEU A 57 6.19 -14.54 18.59
N ARG A 58 7.43 -14.45 18.09
CA ARG A 58 8.41 -13.44 18.47
C ARG A 58 8.56 -12.43 17.35
N LEU A 59 8.35 -11.14 17.64
CA LEU A 59 8.45 -10.03 16.68
C LEU A 59 9.52 -9.00 17.07
N ASP A 60 10.37 -9.34 18.03
CA ASP A 60 11.48 -8.51 18.54
C ASP A 60 12.86 -8.99 18.04
N GLY A 61 12.86 -9.93 17.09
CA GLY A 61 14.03 -10.66 16.66
C GLY A 61 13.88 -11.25 15.25
N ALA A 62 14.94 -11.21 14.44
CA ALA A 62 14.85 -11.56 13.02
C ALA A 62 14.51 -13.03 12.81
N GLY A 63 15.10 -13.94 13.60
CA GLY A 63 14.82 -15.37 13.51
C GLY A 63 13.38 -15.71 13.90
N GLY A 64 12.85 -15.06 14.93
CA GLY A 64 11.49 -15.20 15.44
C GLY A 64 10.46 -14.66 14.46
N ILE A 65 10.74 -13.51 13.83
CA ILE A 65 9.86 -12.91 12.81
C ILE A 65 9.73 -13.82 11.58
N MET A 66 10.79 -14.55 11.21
CA MET A 66 10.70 -15.48 10.08
C MET A 66 10.03 -16.79 10.48
N LYS A 67 10.52 -17.44 11.55
CA LYS A 67 10.05 -18.76 12.00
C LYS A 67 8.59 -18.77 12.45
N GLY A 68 8.11 -17.63 12.94
CA GLY A 68 6.78 -17.48 13.47
C GLY A 68 6.52 -18.26 14.77
N GLY A 69 5.26 -18.57 15.00
CA GLY A 69 4.75 -19.15 16.25
C GLY A 69 4.20 -20.55 16.07
N ASN A 70 3.04 -20.79 16.67
CA ASN A 70 2.35 -22.09 16.58
C ASN A 70 1.89 -22.46 15.15
N ASP A 71 1.73 -21.46 14.27
CA ASP A 71 1.17 -21.63 12.93
C ASP A 71 2.23 -21.79 11.84
N GLY A 72 3.50 -21.96 12.23
CA GLY A 72 4.64 -21.96 11.31
C GLY A 72 5.09 -20.55 10.95
N ASP A 73 5.70 -20.43 9.77
CA ASP A 73 6.35 -19.20 9.29
C ASP A 73 5.39 -17.99 9.34
N SER A 74 5.82 -16.90 9.97
CA SER A 74 5.02 -15.67 10.00
C SER A 74 5.25 -14.76 8.80
N VAL A 75 6.38 -14.90 8.12
CA VAL A 75 6.74 -14.14 6.93
C VAL A 75 7.24 -15.07 5.85
N VAL A 76 6.62 -14.97 4.67
CA VAL A 76 7.07 -15.62 3.44
C VAL A 76 7.72 -14.55 2.57
N ALA A 77 9.05 -14.54 2.53
CA ALA A 77 9.82 -13.57 1.75
C ALA A 77 9.34 -13.51 0.29
N GLY A 78 9.10 -12.30 -0.20
CA GLY A 78 8.61 -12.00 -1.54
C GLY A 78 7.10 -12.13 -1.72
N ASP A 79 6.36 -12.69 -0.76
CA ASP A 79 4.93 -13.00 -0.91
C ASP A 79 4.11 -12.52 0.31
N PRO A 80 3.65 -11.25 0.31
CA PRO A 80 2.83 -10.72 1.40
C PRO A 80 1.49 -11.46 1.53
N ASP A 81 0.90 -11.93 0.42
CA ASP A 81 -0.37 -12.66 0.44
C ASP A 81 -0.23 -14.04 1.08
N LYS A 82 0.97 -14.62 1.12
CA LYS A 82 1.27 -15.85 1.87
C LYS A 82 1.91 -15.61 3.24
N SER A 83 2.08 -14.35 3.66
CA SER A 83 2.72 -14.01 4.94
C SER A 83 1.67 -13.81 6.04
N PRO A 84 1.51 -14.73 7.01
CA PRO A 84 0.47 -14.62 8.03
C PRO A 84 0.58 -13.36 8.89
N LEU A 85 1.78 -12.83 9.11
CA LEU A 85 1.96 -11.54 9.78
C LEU A 85 1.26 -10.42 9.01
N TYR A 86 1.46 -10.33 7.70
CA TYR A 86 0.85 -9.31 6.86
C TYR A 86 -0.67 -9.49 6.79
N GLN A 87 -1.15 -10.73 6.62
CA GLN A 87 -2.59 -11.01 6.64
C GLN A 87 -3.25 -10.54 7.94
N ARG A 88 -2.64 -10.83 9.10
CA ARG A 88 -3.22 -10.53 10.42
C ARG A 88 -3.25 -9.05 10.78
N ILE A 89 -2.28 -8.26 10.33
CA ILE A 89 -2.31 -6.79 10.52
C ILE A 89 -3.38 -6.12 9.64
N LEU A 90 -3.87 -6.83 8.62
CA LEU A 90 -4.97 -6.41 7.75
C LEU A 90 -6.35 -6.91 8.22
N LEU A 91 -6.45 -7.72 9.28
CA LEU A 91 -7.74 -8.17 9.83
C LEU A 91 -8.45 -7.09 10.66
N PRO A 92 -9.79 -7.02 10.65
CA PRO A 92 -10.56 -6.10 11.52
C PRO A 92 -10.21 -6.26 13.00
N ILE A 93 -10.23 -5.19 13.79
CA ILE A 93 -9.81 -5.23 15.22
C ILE A 93 -10.63 -6.18 16.09
N ASP A 94 -11.84 -6.53 15.65
CA ASP A 94 -12.77 -7.46 16.28
C ASP A 94 -12.64 -8.90 15.78
N HIS A 95 -11.82 -9.16 14.75
CA HIS A 95 -11.47 -10.51 14.33
C HIS A 95 -10.54 -11.15 15.37
N GLU A 96 -10.73 -12.44 15.63
CA GLU A 96 -10.00 -13.16 16.69
C GLU A 96 -8.49 -13.22 16.44
N ASP A 97 -8.08 -13.36 15.18
CA ASP A 97 -6.67 -13.37 14.75
C ASP A 97 -6.07 -11.98 14.49
N ALA A 98 -6.82 -10.91 14.71
CA ALA A 98 -6.31 -9.56 14.42
C ALA A 98 -5.11 -9.20 15.28
N MET A 99 -4.12 -8.58 14.64
CA MET A 99 -2.91 -8.11 15.30
C MET A 99 -2.72 -6.60 15.07
N PRO A 100 -2.77 -5.76 16.11
CA PRO A 100 -2.98 -6.11 17.52
C PRO A 100 -4.41 -6.58 17.85
N PRO A 101 -4.62 -7.41 18.88
CA PRO A 101 -5.98 -7.80 19.32
C PRO A 101 -6.76 -6.61 19.90
N LYS A 102 -8.10 -6.70 19.88
CA LYS A 102 -9.00 -5.73 20.51
C LYS A 102 -8.56 -5.36 21.93
N GLY A 103 -8.40 -4.07 22.19
CA GLY A 103 -8.02 -3.53 23.50
C GLY A 103 -6.53 -3.71 23.87
N LYS A 104 -5.70 -4.23 22.97
CA LYS A 104 -4.25 -4.39 23.15
C LYS A 104 -3.40 -3.55 22.20
N GLY A 105 -4.04 -2.75 21.35
CA GLY A 105 -3.39 -1.85 20.42
C GLY A 105 -4.41 -1.26 19.45
N LYS A 106 -3.95 -0.35 18.59
CA LYS A 106 -4.74 0.15 17.46
C LYS A 106 -4.36 -0.65 16.20
N PRO A 107 -5.29 -0.84 15.24
CA PRO A 107 -4.91 -1.32 13.91
C PRO A 107 -3.76 -0.49 13.34
N LEU A 108 -2.86 -1.15 12.59
CA LEU A 108 -1.80 -0.44 11.89
C LEU A 108 -2.39 0.58 10.92
N SER A 109 -1.68 1.71 10.76
CA SER A 109 -1.99 2.64 9.69
C SER A 109 -1.69 1.98 8.33
N PHE A 110 -2.33 2.46 7.27
CA PHE A 110 -2.05 1.95 5.92
C PHE A 110 -0.57 2.08 5.55
N ASN A 111 0.06 3.21 5.88
CA ASN A 111 1.48 3.43 5.59
C ASN A 111 2.37 2.42 6.34
N ASP A 112 2.03 2.11 7.59
CA ASP A 112 2.76 1.11 8.38
C ASP A 112 2.59 -0.30 7.80
N SER A 113 1.38 -0.66 7.37
CA SER A 113 1.13 -1.96 6.74
C SER A 113 1.80 -2.06 5.37
N GLU A 114 1.80 -1.01 4.55
CA GLU A 114 2.48 -1.02 3.26
C GLU A 114 3.99 -1.07 3.40
N LEU A 115 4.57 -0.42 4.42
CA LEU A 115 6.00 -0.53 4.68
C LEU A 115 6.41 -1.97 5.04
N ILE A 116 5.56 -2.69 5.78
CA ILE A 116 5.76 -4.12 6.07
C ILE A 116 5.60 -4.96 4.79
N LYS A 117 4.61 -4.65 3.95
CA LYS A 117 4.41 -5.31 2.65
C LYS A 117 5.61 -5.14 1.73
N GLU A 118 6.11 -3.91 1.59
CA GLU A 118 7.27 -3.58 0.76
C GLU A 118 8.51 -4.32 1.26
N TRP A 119 8.75 -4.34 2.57
CA TRP A 119 9.83 -5.12 3.16
C TRP A 119 9.71 -6.62 2.88
N ILE A 120 8.49 -7.19 2.94
CA ILE A 120 8.26 -8.59 2.57
C ILE A 120 8.55 -8.80 1.08
N ILE A 121 8.05 -7.94 0.19
CA ILE A 121 8.29 -7.98 -1.26
C ILE A 121 9.80 -7.90 -1.58
N ASP A 122 10.53 -7.07 -0.85
CA ASP A 122 11.99 -6.91 -0.94
C ASP A 122 12.78 -8.10 -0.38
N GLY A 123 12.07 -9.17 0.03
CA GLY A 123 12.68 -10.44 0.45
C GLY A 123 12.81 -10.58 1.96
N ALA A 124 12.12 -9.74 2.73
CA ALA A 124 12.22 -9.70 4.19
C ALA A 124 13.66 -9.50 4.68
N ASP A 125 14.41 -8.61 4.03
CA ASP A 125 15.82 -8.33 4.34
C ASP A 125 15.95 -7.53 5.66
N PHE A 126 16.64 -8.10 6.64
CA PHE A 126 16.90 -7.44 7.93
C PHE A 126 18.22 -6.66 7.95
N GLY A 127 19.05 -6.77 6.90
CA GLY A 127 20.44 -6.31 6.91
C GLY A 127 21.21 -6.91 8.08
N ASP A 128 21.96 -6.07 8.79
CA ASP A 128 22.71 -6.49 10.00
C ASP A 128 21.86 -6.59 11.28
N TRP A 129 20.57 -6.23 11.21
CA TRP A 129 19.71 -6.26 12.39
C TRP A 129 19.34 -7.70 12.75
N LYS A 130 19.62 -8.08 14.00
CA LYS A 130 19.28 -9.40 14.53
C LYS A 130 18.14 -9.36 15.55
N GLY A 131 17.97 -8.24 16.25
CA GLY A 131 17.01 -8.11 17.35
C GLY A 131 17.43 -8.91 18.59
N SER A 132 16.45 -9.40 19.36
CA SER A 132 16.61 -9.92 20.73
C SER A 132 16.58 -11.45 20.86
N ASP A 133 16.55 -12.20 19.76
CA ASP A 133 16.53 -13.66 19.74
C ASP A 133 17.93 -14.28 19.59
N SER A 134 18.09 -15.48 20.15
CA SER A 134 19.32 -16.29 20.14
C SER A 134 19.52 -17.13 18.88
N GLY A 135 18.58 -17.06 17.93
CA GLY A 135 18.68 -17.75 16.64
C GLY A 135 19.23 -16.81 15.58
N ALA A 136 20.25 -17.26 14.84
CA ALA A 136 20.69 -16.54 13.65
C ALA A 136 19.50 -16.35 12.69
N PRO A 137 19.39 -15.21 11.99
CA PRO A 137 18.41 -15.07 10.93
C PRO A 137 18.56 -16.28 10.01
N VAL A 138 17.51 -17.08 9.90
CA VAL A 138 17.49 -18.13 8.90
C VAL A 138 17.48 -17.36 7.60
N ALA A 139 18.60 -17.38 6.86
CA ALA A 139 18.71 -16.64 5.62
C ALA A 139 17.47 -16.99 4.79
N ALA A 140 16.59 -16.00 4.59
CA ALA A 140 15.48 -16.17 3.69
C ALA A 140 16.12 -16.60 2.37
N LYS A 141 15.83 -17.82 1.91
CA LYS A 141 16.15 -18.16 0.53
C LYS A 141 15.43 -17.09 -0.26
N ALA A 142 16.18 -16.17 -0.85
CA ALA A 142 15.64 -15.09 -1.66
C ALA A 142 14.69 -15.74 -2.66
N ALA A 143 13.39 -15.70 -2.37
CA ALA A 143 12.41 -16.12 -3.33
C ALA A 143 12.62 -15.17 -4.51
N PRO A 144 12.65 -15.68 -5.75
CA PRO A 144 12.71 -14.80 -6.90
C PRO A 144 11.62 -13.74 -6.72
N LYS A 145 12.00 -12.44 -6.83
CA LYS A 145 11.08 -11.31 -6.69
C LYS A 145 9.75 -11.71 -7.33
N ALA A 146 8.71 -11.90 -6.53
CA ALA A 146 7.42 -12.26 -7.08
C ALA A 146 7.07 -11.14 -8.06
N VAL A 147 7.01 -11.46 -9.35
CA VAL A 147 6.62 -10.49 -10.36
C VAL A 147 5.20 -10.10 -9.98
N ASP A 148 4.99 -8.82 -9.65
CA ASP A 148 3.66 -8.32 -9.33
C ASP A 148 2.70 -8.81 -10.42
N PRO A 149 1.69 -9.65 -10.09
CA PRO A 149 0.77 -10.17 -11.07
C PRO A 149 0.04 -9.06 -11.86
N LEU A 150 -0.09 -7.86 -11.28
CA LEU A 150 -0.63 -6.69 -11.97
C LEU A 150 0.36 -6.09 -12.98
N ALA A 151 1.66 -6.25 -12.80
CA ALA A 151 2.69 -5.84 -13.76
C ALA A 151 2.81 -6.80 -14.95
N ALA A 152 2.20 -7.99 -14.88
CA ALA A 152 2.25 -8.98 -15.95
C ALA A 152 1.74 -8.39 -17.29
N GLY A 153 2.57 -8.53 -18.33
CA GLY A 153 2.29 -8.04 -19.67
C GLY A 153 2.30 -6.52 -19.83
N THR A 154 2.74 -5.76 -18.82
CA THR A 154 2.83 -4.30 -18.89
C THR A 154 4.22 -3.86 -19.34
N THR A 155 4.28 -3.04 -20.39
CA THR A 155 5.52 -2.35 -20.79
C THR A 155 5.71 -1.06 -19.99
N VAL A 156 6.95 -0.62 -19.83
CA VAL A 156 7.27 0.66 -19.17
C VAL A 156 6.57 1.83 -19.90
N ALA A 157 5.99 2.74 -19.14
CA ALA A 157 5.35 3.94 -19.68
C ALA A 157 6.35 4.82 -20.48
N PRO A 158 5.93 5.43 -21.61
CA PRO A 158 6.79 6.33 -22.38
C PRO A 158 7.34 7.47 -21.52
N GLU A 159 8.65 7.71 -21.59
CA GLU A 159 9.31 8.75 -20.78
C GLU A 159 8.73 10.14 -21.03
N ALA A 160 8.45 10.48 -22.30
CA ALA A 160 7.81 11.73 -22.67
C ALA A 160 6.42 11.92 -22.04
N ALA A 161 5.65 10.83 -21.87
CA ALA A 161 4.34 10.89 -21.22
C ALA A 161 4.49 11.14 -19.71
N LYS A 162 5.45 10.44 -19.05
CA LYS A 162 5.76 10.69 -17.63
C LYS A 162 6.23 12.13 -17.41
N GLN A 163 7.12 12.65 -18.26
CA GLN A 163 7.60 14.03 -18.19
C GLN A 163 6.47 15.05 -18.41
N LYS A 164 5.56 14.79 -19.35
CA LYS A 164 4.37 15.64 -19.55
C LYS A 164 3.52 15.69 -18.28
N ILE A 165 3.23 14.55 -17.68
CA ILE A 165 2.46 14.47 -16.43
C ILE A 165 3.19 15.18 -15.29
N SER A 166 4.50 15.00 -15.17
CA SER A 166 5.31 15.71 -14.17
C SER A 166 5.34 17.23 -14.37
N SER A 167 5.26 17.72 -15.61
CA SER A 167 5.15 19.16 -15.89
C SER A 167 3.84 19.77 -15.37
N LEU A 168 2.82 18.95 -15.11
CA LEU A 168 1.57 19.35 -14.44
C LEU A 168 1.70 19.37 -12.91
N GLY A 169 2.90 19.20 -12.37
CA GLY A 169 3.17 19.19 -10.92
C GLY A 169 2.97 17.82 -10.25
N ALA A 170 2.73 16.76 -11.02
CA ALA A 170 2.62 15.40 -10.49
C ALA A 170 3.99 14.79 -10.18
N LEU A 171 4.10 14.14 -9.04
CA LEU A 171 5.14 13.15 -8.79
C LEU A 171 4.72 11.84 -9.46
N VAL A 172 5.55 11.35 -10.38
CA VAL A 172 5.32 10.09 -11.12
C VAL A 172 6.45 9.14 -10.78
N THR A 173 6.14 8.12 -9.98
CA THR A 173 7.14 7.17 -9.46
C THR A 173 6.70 5.74 -9.74
N PRO A 174 7.63 4.79 -9.95
CA PRO A 174 7.29 3.37 -9.92
C PRO A 174 6.72 2.98 -8.55
N VAL A 175 5.70 2.12 -8.51
CA VAL A 175 5.14 1.63 -7.22
C VAL A 175 6.17 0.87 -6.39
N VAL A 176 7.04 0.12 -7.07
CA VAL A 176 8.25 -0.47 -6.52
C VAL A 176 9.36 -0.31 -7.54
N LYS A 177 10.60 -0.40 -7.09
CA LYS A 177 11.78 -0.30 -7.94
C LYS A 177 11.69 -1.28 -9.13
N ASP A 178 12.00 -0.76 -10.32
CA ASP A 178 11.93 -1.48 -11.61
C ASP A 178 10.53 -1.94 -12.04
N SER A 179 9.47 -1.59 -11.31
CA SER A 179 8.09 -1.89 -11.73
C SER A 179 7.67 -1.03 -12.91
N PRO A 180 6.99 -1.60 -13.91
CA PRO A 180 6.33 -0.81 -14.94
C PRO A 180 5.08 -0.10 -14.41
N LEU A 181 4.61 -0.43 -13.21
CA LEU A 181 3.45 0.21 -12.58
C LEU A 181 3.84 1.51 -11.89
N LEU A 182 2.97 2.50 -11.98
CA LEU A 182 3.18 3.85 -11.50
C LEU A 182 2.26 4.19 -10.33
N ARG A 183 2.84 4.92 -9.38
CA ARG A 183 2.17 5.81 -8.43
C ARG A 183 2.22 7.22 -9.01
N ILE A 184 1.07 7.89 -9.01
CA ILE A 184 0.95 9.29 -9.43
C ILE A 184 0.26 10.07 -8.32
N GLU A 185 0.88 11.15 -7.85
CA GLU A 185 0.37 12.00 -6.79
C GLU A 185 0.73 13.47 -6.98
N TRP A 186 -0.09 14.38 -6.45
CA TRP A 186 0.21 15.82 -6.43
C TRP A 186 0.55 16.26 -5.00
N VAL A 187 1.85 16.24 -4.68
CA VAL A 187 2.37 16.63 -3.37
C VAL A 187 2.23 18.14 -3.12
N SER A 188 2.30 18.94 -4.19
CA SER A 188 2.11 20.40 -4.15
C SER A 188 1.23 20.85 -5.31
N GLY A 189 0.41 21.88 -5.08
CA GLY A 189 -0.40 22.48 -6.14
C GLY A 189 -1.63 21.66 -6.55
N ALA A 190 -2.04 20.65 -5.78
CA ALA A 190 -3.25 19.84 -6.04
C ALA A 190 -4.49 20.70 -6.33
N GLY A 191 -4.67 21.82 -5.62
CA GLY A 191 -5.78 22.75 -5.83
C GLY A 191 -5.78 23.49 -7.18
N ALA A 192 -4.77 23.32 -8.03
CA ALA A 192 -4.75 23.81 -9.41
C ALA A 192 -5.17 22.73 -10.43
N ILE A 193 -5.29 21.48 -10.00
CA ILE A 193 -5.53 20.32 -10.87
C ILE A 193 -7.03 20.06 -11.00
N GLY A 194 -7.55 20.04 -12.22
CA GLY A 194 -8.93 19.70 -12.54
C GLY A 194 -9.04 18.55 -13.53
N ASP A 195 -10.24 18.38 -14.09
CA ASP A 195 -10.56 17.23 -14.96
C ASP A 195 -9.70 17.18 -16.23
N LYS A 196 -9.27 18.33 -16.74
CA LYS A 196 -8.42 18.45 -17.93
C LYS A 196 -7.02 17.90 -17.69
N GLU A 197 -6.42 18.23 -16.55
CA GLU A 197 -5.10 17.73 -16.20
C GLU A 197 -5.14 16.21 -15.93
N VAL A 198 -6.20 15.71 -15.29
CA VAL A 198 -6.39 14.26 -15.11
C VAL A 198 -6.58 13.53 -16.44
N ALA A 199 -7.20 14.15 -17.45
CA ALA A 199 -7.34 13.55 -18.78
C ALA A 199 -5.99 13.19 -19.43
N GLU A 200 -4.92 13.93 -19.11
CA GLU A 200 -3.57 13.67 -19.62
C GLU A 200 -2.97 12.34 -19.12
N LEU A 201 -3.49 11.81 -18.00
CA LEU A 201 -3.08 10.50 -17.47
C LEU A 201 -3.45 9.34 -18.39
N ALA A 202 -4.36 9.54 -19.35
CA ALA A 202 -4.74 8.52 -20.32
C ALA A 202 -3.53 7.96 -21.11
N ALA A 203 -2.47 8.76 -21.29
CA ALA A 203 -1.25 8.35 -21.98
C ALA A 203 -0.47 7.24 -21.25
N VAL A 204 -0.73 7.03 -19.96
CA VAL A 204 -0.08 5.99 -19.13
C VAL A 204 -1.11 5.12 -18.40
N ALA A 205 -2.34 5.06 -18.90
CA ALA A 205 -3.46 4.34 -18.29
C ALA A 205 -3.15 2.87 -17.94
N GLY A 206 -2.37 2.19 -18.79
CA GLY A 206 -1.95 0.80 -18.58
C GLY A 206 -0.90 0.61 -17.48
N ASN A 207 -0.35 1.70 -16.93
CA ASN A 207 0.72 1.67 -15.93
C ASN A 207 0.23 2.13 -14.56
N ILE A 208 -0.86 2.90 -14.45
CA ILE A 208 -1.29 3.46 -13.16
C ILE A 208 -1.85 2.36 -12.26
N SER A 209 -1.19 2.14 -11.12
CA SER A 209 -1.65 1.26 -10.04
C SER A 209 -2.09 2.04 -8.81
N GLU A 210 -1.45 3.17 -8.53
CA GLU A 210 -1.78 4.02 -7.38
C GLU A 210 -1.96 5.47 -7.83
N LEU A 211 -3.07 6.07 -7.43
CA LEU A 211 -3.42 7.42 -7.85
C LEU A 211 -3.94 8.25 -6.67
N ASP A 212 -3.23 9.32 -6.35
CA ASP A 212 -3.65 10.32 -5.38
C ASP A 212 -4.14 11.60 -6.09
N LEU A 213 -5.45 11.84 -6.02
CA LEU A 213 -6.11 13.07 -6.49
C LEU A 213 -6.70 13.87 -5.32
N SER A 214 -6.22 13.65 -4.09
CA SER A 214 -6.69 14.34 -2.90
C SER A 214 -6.60 15.86 -3.03
N GLY A 215 -7.65 16.57 -2.63
CA GLY A 215 -7.67 18.04 -2.57
C GLY A 215 -7.56 18.73 -3.93
N THR A 216 -7.72 17.99 -5.03
CA THR A 216 -7.80 18.54 -6.37
C THR A 216 -9.19 19.12 -6.66
N LYS A 217 -9.32 19.92 -7.73
CA LYS A 217 -10.58 20.51 -8.20
C LYS A 217 -11.35 19.60 -9.15
N ILE A 218 -11.06 18.30 -9.15
CA ILE A 218 -11.72 17.35 -10.03
C ILE A 218 -13.20 17.19 -9.68
N THR A 219 -13.98 16.83 -10.70
CA THR A 219 -15.39 16.50 -10.60
C THR A 219 -15.62 15.05 -11.05
N ASP A 220 -16.89 14.68 -11.23
CA ASP A 220 -17.27 13.38 -11.79
C ASP A 220 -16.75 13.15 -13.21
N GLU A 221 -16.33 14.20 -13.92
CA GLU A 221 -15.78 14.12 -15.28
C GLU A 221 -14.42 13.39 -15.29
N ALA A 222 -13.49 13.74 -14.38
CA ALA A 222 -12.20 13.06 -14.23
C ALA A 222 -12.34 11.53 -14.07
N LEU A 223 -13.40 11.07 -13.39
CA LEU A 223 -13.60 9.63 -13.18
C LEU A 223 -13.93 8.85 -14.46
N THR A 224 -14.28 9.54 -15.56
CA THR A 224 -14.36 8.92 -16.90
C THR A 224 -12.98 8.50 -17.40
N THR A 225 -11.94 9.27 -17.08
CA THR A 225 -10.55 8.91 -17.38
C THR A 225 -10.06 7.85 -16.40
N VAL A 226 -10.29 8.03 -15.09
CA VAL A 226 -9.84 7.09 -14.05
C VAL A 226 -10.42 5.68 -14.25
N ALA A 227 -11.66 5.57 -14.72
CA ALA A 227 -12.28 4.28 -15.05
C ALA A 227 -11.53 3.46 -16.12
N LYS A 228 -10.59 4.08 -16.85
CA LYS A 228 -9.78 3.42 -17.89
C LYS A 228 -8.44 2.90 -17.37
N PHE A 229 -8.19 2.90 -16.06
CA PHE A 229 -6.93 2.44 -15.46
C PHE A 229 -7.09 0.99 -14.94
N PRO A 230 -6.88 -0.05 -15.77
CA PRO A 230 -7.26 -1.43 -15.45
C PRO A 230 -6.47 -2.05 -14.28
N ARG A 231 -5.37 -1.39 -13.88
CA ARG A 231 -4.45 -1.87 -12.83
C ARG A 231 -4.55 -1.06 -11.55
N LEU A 232 -5.49 -0.12 -11.48
CA LEU A 232 -5.66 0.73 -10.31
C LEU A 232 -6.08 -0.13 -9.11
N THR A 233 -5.23 -0.14 -8.10
CA THR A 233 -5.46 -0.80 -6.81
C THR A 233 -5.75 0.21 -5.72
N TRP A 234 -5.20 1.40 -5.83
CA TRP A 234 -5.29 2.42 -4.80
C TRP A 234 -5.72 3.76 -5.38
N LEU A 235 -6.79 4.32 -4.84
CA LEU A 235 -7.35 5.58 -5.31
C LEU A 235 -7.73 6.49 -4.13
N LYS A 236 -7.17 7.69 -4.09
CA LYS A 236 -7.62 8.77 -3.20
C LYS A 236 -8.31 9.88 -3.96
N LEU A 237 -9.51 10.24 -3.49
CA LEU A 237 -10.37 11.29 -4.02
C LEU A 237 -10.81 12.26 -2.93
N ASN A 238 -10.19 12.22 -1.75
CA ASN A 238 -10.69 12.98 -0.61
C ASN A 238 -10.59 14.49 -0.80
N GLY A 239 -11.64 15.22 -0.40
CA GLY A 239 -11.71 16.67 -0.55
C GLY A 239 -11.88 17.13 -2.01
N THR A 240 -12.49 16.31 -2.86
CA THR A 240 -12.82 16.65 -4.25
C THR A 240 -14.34 16.85 -4.42
N ALA A 241 -14.76 17.33 -5.61
CA ALA A 241 -16.19 17.55 -5.90
C ALA A 241 -16.90 16.28 -6.41
N VAL A 242 -16.33 15.10 -6.21
CA VAL A 242 -16.90 13.80 -6.64
C VAL A 242 -18.22 13.52 -5.93
N THR A 243 -19.17 12.97 -6.70
CA THR A 243 -20.51 12.55 -6.26
C THR A 243 -20.76 11.07 -6.61
N ASP A 244 -21.97 10.59 -6.31
CA ASP A 244 -22.42 9.24 -6.69
C ASP A 244 -22.31 8.97 -8.19
N ALA A 245 -22.55 9.98 -9.04
CA ALA A 245 -22.45 9.85 -10.49
C ALA A 245 -20.99 9.67 -10.97
N GLY A 246 -20.02 10.14 -10.20
CA GLY A 246 -18.61 9.86 -10.39
C GLY A 246 -18.27 8.43 -9.98
N VAL A 247 -18.63 8.03 -8.76
CA VAL A 247 -18.35 6.70 -8.22
C VAL A 247 -18.96 5.59 -9.08
N ALA A 248 -20.16 5.80 -9.65
CA ALA A 248 -20.80 4.88 -10.58
C ALA A 248 -19.93 4.48 -11.78
N LYS A 249 -18.98 5.33 -12.20
CA LYS A 249 -18.06 5.06 -13.30
C LYS A 249 -16.96 4.07 -12.92
N LEU A 250 -16.67 3.90 -11.62
CA LEU A 250 -15.57 3.07 -11.13
C LEU A 250 -15.86 1.57 -11.12
N LYS A 251 -17.07 1.15 -11.51
CA LYS A 251 -17.51 -0.26 -11.50
C LYS A 251 -16.57 -1.26 -12.21
N GLY A 252 -15.76 -0.79 -13.16
CA GLY A 252 -14.82 -1.60 -13.92
C GLY A 252 -13.45 -1.79 -13.26
N LEU A 253 -13.16 -1.08 -12.16
CA LEU A 253 -11.86 -1.11 -11.48
C LEU A 253 -11.76 -2.30 -10.52
N VAL A 254 -11.85 -3.52 -11.06
CA VAL A 254 -11.95 -4.77 -10.30
C VAL A 254 -10.71 -5.10 -9.45
N ASN A 255 -9.60 -4.38 -9.64
CA ASN A 255 -8.37 -4.51 -8.87
C ASN A 255 -8.31 -3.54 -7.68
N LEU A 256 -9.27 -2.63 -7.52
CA LEU A 256 -9.26 -1.63 -6.48
C LEU A 256 -9.38 -2.27 -5.09
N ASN A 257 -8.39 -2.03 -4.24
CA ASN A 257 -8.28 -2.50 -2.87
C ASN A 257 -8.50 -1.38 -1.84
N TYR A 258 -8.17 -0.14 -2.22
CA TYR A 258 -8.20 1.03 -1.35
C TYR A 258 -8.90 2.17 -2.06
N LEU A 259 -9.89 2.75 -1.40
CA LEU A 259 -10.62 3.90 -1.90
C LEU A 259 -10.85 4.93 -0.78
N ASN A 260 -10.37 6.15 -0.98
CA ASN A 260 -10.64 7.25 -0.07
C ASN A 260 -11.61 8.27 -0.70
N LEU A 261 -12.81 8.36 -0.12
CA LEU A 261 -13.88 9.29 -0.51
C LEU A 261 -14.17 10.31 0.60
N HIS A 262 -13.26 10.48 1.57
CA HIS A 262 -13.43 11.43 2.65
C HIS A 262 -13.75 12.84 2.15
N SER A 263 -14.69 13.56 2.79
CA SER A 263 -15.06 14.94 2.42
C SER A 263 -15.45 15.09 0.95
N THR A 264 -16.13 14.09 0.39
CA THR A 264 -16.78 14.17 -0.93
C THR A 264 -18.29 14.21 -0.76
N ASN A 265 -19.03 14.38 -1.86
CA ASN A 265 -20.49 14.52 -1.84
C ASN A 265 -21.23 13.18 -2.10
N VAL A 266 -20.57 12.05 -1.87
CA VAL A 266 -21.15 10.70 -2.04
C VAL A 266 -22.18 10.39 -0.95
N SER A 267 -23.18 9.57 -1.32
CA SER A 267 -24.25 9.09 -0.45
C SER A 267 -24.32 7.55 -0.45
N ASP A 268 -25.31 7.00 0.24
CA ASP A 268 -25.60 5.55 0.25
C ASP A 268 -25.73 4.96 -1.16
N THR A 269 -26.10 5.77 -2.15
CA THR A 269 -26.16 5.38 -3.58
C THR A 269 -24.82 4.86 -4.11
N SER A 270 -23.71 5.48 -3.74
CA SER A 270 -22.37 5.04 -4.14
C SER A 270 -22.07 3.60 -3.71
N LEU A 271 -22.60 3.16 -2.57
CA LEU A 271 -22.31 1.84 -2.00
C LEU A 271 -22.81 0.72 -2.92
N THR A 272 -23.90 0.92 -3.66
CA THR A 272 -24.36 -0.07 -4.64
C THR A 272 -23.29 -0.36 -5.69
N THR A 273 -22.59 0.67 -6.18
CA THR A 273 -21.48 0.47 -7.11
C THR A 273 -20.29 -0.21 -6.43
N LEU A 274 -19.92 0.25 -5.23
CA LEU A 274 -18.75 -0.25 -4.52
C LEU A 274 -18.88 -1.72 -4.11
N THR A 275 -20.09 -2.23 -3.89
CA THR A 275 -20.33 -3.67 -3.58
C THR A 275 -19.84 -4.61 -4.69
N GLY A 276 -19.79 -4.14 -5.94
CA GLY A 276 -19.27 -4.89 -7.09
C GLY A 276 -17.74 -5.00 -7.10
N LEU A 277 -17.02 -4.14 -6.38
CA LEU A 277 -15.57 -4.10 -6.34
C LEU A 277 -15.03 -5.04 -5.26
N ARG A 278 -15.18 -6.35 -5.49
CA ARG A 278 -14.95 -7.42 -4.49
C ARG A 278 -13.52 -7.51 -3.93
N LYS A 279 -12.55 -6.82 -4.54
CA LYS A 279 -11.18 -6.72 -4.03
C LYS A 279 -10.96 -5.55 -3.07
N LEU A 280 -11.97 -4.70 -2.83
CA LEU A 280 -11.88 -3.65 -1.83
C LEU A 280 -11.59 -4.26 -0.45
N ARG A 281 -10.66 -3.63 0.26
CA ARG A 281 -10.24 -3.96 1.63
C ARG A 281 -10.33 -2.77 2.55
N GLN A 282 -10.20 -1.55 2.03
CA GLN A 282 -10.30 -0.33 2.82
C GLN A 282 -11.06 0.75 2.06
N VAL A 283 -12.11 1.29 2.67
CA VAL A 283 -12.86 2.43 2.15
C VAL A 283 -13.02 3.47 3.25
N TYR A 284 -12.71 4.73 2.92
CA TYR A 284 -12.88 5.87 3.83
C TYR A 284 -14.05 6.73 3.38
N LEU A 285 -15.04 6.89 4.26
CA LEU A 285 -16.33 7.55 3.99
C LEU A 285 -16.64 8.64 5.02
N TRP A 286 -15.72 8.99 5.92
CA TRP A 286 -15.98 10.02 6.93
C TRP A 286 -16.20 11.41 6.28
N LYS A 287 -17.08 12.23 6.85
CA LYS A 287 -17.57 13.50 6.25
C LYS A 287 -18.17 13.34 4.84
N THR A 288 -18.86 12.24 4.58
CA THR A 288 -19.72 12.07 3.39
C THR A 288 -21.20 12.09 3.81
N ARG A 289 -22.12 11.85 2.87
CA ARG A 289 -23.55 11.67 3.16
C ARG A 289 -23.93 10.20 3.37
N VAL A 290 -22.95 9.30 3.45
CA VAL A 290 -23.20 7.88 3.74
C VAL A 290 -23.64 7.74 5.19
N THR A 291 -24.73 7.01 5.41
CA THR A 291 -25.26 6.76 6.75
C THR A 291 -24.48 5.64 7.45
N PRO A 292 -24.31 5.69 8.79
CA PRO A 292 -23.67 4.60 9.53
C PRO A 292 -24.33 3.23 9.32
N ALA A 293 -25.65 3.21 9.15
CA ALA A 293 -26.41 1.98 8.91
C ALA A 293 -26.04 1.33 7.56
N GLU A 294 -25.99 2.11 6.48
CA GLU A 294 -25.64 1.58 5.16
C GLU A 294 -24.16 1.25 5.04
N ALA A 295 -23.27 2.04 5.64
CA ALA A 295 -21.85 1.69 5.73
C ALA A 295 -21.62 0.36 6.45
N ALA A 296 -22.35 0.09 7.54
CA ALA A 296 -22.26 -1.18 8.27
C ALA A 296 -22.76 -2.38 7.44
N LYS A 297 -23.80 -2.18 6.60
CA LYS A 297 -24.24 -3.20 5.63
C LYS A 297 -23.20 -3.41 4.53
N PHE A 298 -22.65 -2.32 4.01
CA PHE A 298 -21.62 -2.36 2.98
C PHE A 298 -20.36 -3.09 3.45
N ALA A 299 -19.88 -2.79 4.66
CA ALA A 299 -18.74 -3.49 5.26
C ALA A 299 -18.93 -5.02 5.32
N LYS A 300 -20.17 -5.50 5.48
CA LYS A 300 -20.50 -6.94 5.49
C LYS A 300 -20.69 -7.54 4.10
N SER A 301 -20.85 -6.71 3.06
CA SER A 301 -21.13 -7.17 1.70
C SER A 301 -19.90 -7.69 0.95
N ILE A 302 -18.70 -7.30 1.40
CA ILE A 302 -17.42 -7.73 0.85
C ILE A 302 -16.60 -8.32 2.00
N PRO A 303 -16.12 -9.57 1.89
CA PRO A 303 -15.26 -10.16 2.91
C PRO A 303 -14.02 -9.30 3.16
N ASP A 304 -13.65 -9.15 4.44
CA ASP A 304 -12.48 -8.40 4.92
C ASP A 304 -12.47 -6.90 4.57
N LEU A 305 -13.62 -6.35 4.14
CA LEU A 305 -13.76 -4.94 3.84
C LEU A 305 -13.84 -4.11 5.12
N ARG A 306 -12.88 -3.20 5.28
CA ARG A 306 -12.87 -2.18 6.31
C ARG A 306 -13.50 -0.89 5.78
N VAL A 307 -14.51 -0.39 6.48
CA VAL A 307 -15.16 0.90 6.20
C VAL A 307 -14.93 1.84 7.37
N ALA A 308 -14.30 2.98 7.12
CA ALA A 308 -14.01 3.99 8.13
C ALA A 308 -14.94 5.20 7.94
N LEU A 309 -15.73 5.50 8.98
CA LEU A 309 -16.68 6.61 9.02
C LEU A 309 -16.30 7.72 10.00
N GLU A 310 -15.28 7.51 10.83
CA GLU A 310 -14.79 8.44 11.86
C GLU A 310 -13.26 8.33 11.99
#